data_AF-A0A519V8I1-F1
#
_entry.id   AF-A0A519V8I1-F1
#
_cell.length_a   1.000
_cell.length_b   1.000
_cell.length_c   1.000
_cell.angle_alpha   90.00
_cell.angle_beta   90.00
_cell.angle_gamma   90.00
#
_symmetry.space_group_name_H-M   'P 1'
#
loop_
_entity.id
_entity.type
_entity.pdbx_description
1 polymer ?
#
loop_
_entity_poly.entity_id
_entity_poly.type
_entity_poly.pdbx_seq_one_letter_code
_entity_poly.pdbx_strand_id
1 'polypeptide(L)'
;MQVIRKVSKKNSANIRLWHWLNAIIITGSLLTVLVNATLFDKKENTDFITQELKNAGAVVSNAQAREVAHSFEDKIWDLHVYLGYFLIALFLYRLCLEMFQRTDQKFYNKLKHTFKVYFSVKRKTSANKKDLLIKLLYLLFYGLLFVMAATGMSIKFDEEFGISKSISHSIK
;
A
#
# COMPACT_ATOMS: atom_id res chain seq x y z
N MET A 1 42.38 27.76 10.92
CA MET A 1 42.15 26.60 10.03
C MET A 1 40.98 25.80 10.58
N GLN A 2 39.75 26.09 10.12
CA GLN A 2 38.55 25.42 10.63
C GLN A 2 38.37 24.08 9.91
N VAL A 3 38.52 22.98 10.66
CA VAL A 3 38.20 21.63 10.20
C VAL A 3 36.67 21.53 10.15
N ILE A 4 36.09 21.76 8.99
CA ILE A 4 34.67 21.52 8.73
C ILE A 4 34.46 20.01 8.86
N ARG A 5 34.00 19.55 10.03
CA ARG A 5 33.45 18.20 10.19
C ARG A 5 32.24 18.10 9.27
N LYS A 6 32.43 17.46 8.11
CA LYS A 6 31.33 17.04 7.23
C LYS A 6 30.51 16.01 7.99
N VAL A 7 29.49 16.49 8.72
CA VAL A 7 28.48 15.65 9.34
C VAL A 7 27.84 14.86 8.21
N SER A 8 28.20 13.60 8.09
CA SER A 8 27.55 12.64 7.20
C SER A 8 26.05 12.69 7.50
N LYS A 9 25.27 13.30 6.59
CA LYS A 9 23.81 13.36 6.71
C LYS A 9 23.32 11.93 6.75
N LYS A 10 22.87 11.51 7.93
CA LYS A 10 22.52 10.13 8.29
C LYS A 10 21.44 9.52 7.39
N ASN A 11 20.69 10.34 6.63
CA ASN A 11 19.80 9.93 5.54
C ASN A 11 19.75 11.01 4.44
N SER A 12 19.79 10.60 3.16
CA SER A 12 19.61 11.50 2.02
C SER A 12 18.20 12.11 2.02
N ALA A 13 18.06 13.36 1.57
CA ALA A 13 16.77 14.05 1.48
C ALA A 13 15.77 13.25 0.62
N ASN A 14 16.24 12.63 -0.46
CA ASN A 14 15.44 11.83 -1.38
C ASN A 14 14.83 10.59 -0.70
N ILE A 15 15.57 9.95 0.20
CA ILE A 15 15.10 8.76 0.93
C ILE A 15 13.99 9.15 1.92
N ARG A 16 14.13 10.32 2.56
CA ARG A 16 13.11 10.83 3.49
C ARG A 16 11.84 11.22 2.75
N LEU A 17 11.97 11.95 1.63
CA LEU A 17 10.83 12.32 0.78
C LEU A 17 10.08 11.07 0.32
N TRP A 18 10.81 10.08 -0.22
CA TRP A 18 10.23 8.82 -0.65
C TRP A 18 9.50 8.09 0.50
N HIS A 19 10.09 8.05 1.69
CA HIS A 19 9.46 7.42 2.85
C HIS A 19 8.16 8.12 3.28
N TRP A 20 8.16 9.45 3.33
CA TRP A 20 6.96 10.22 3.67
C TRP A 20 5.86 10.09 2.60
N LEU A 21 6.22 10.06 1.33
CA LEU A 21 5.27 9.79 0.25
C LEU A 21 4.64 8.41 0.39
N ASN A 22 5.43 7.37 0.69
CA ASN A 22 4.88 6.02 0.96
C ASN A 22 3.94 6.04 2.16
N ALA A 23 4.31 6.70 3.24
CA ALA A 23 3.47 6.79 4.44
C ALA A 23 2.11 7.44 4.11
N ILE A 24 2.11 8.57 3.40
CA ILE A 24 0.87 9.26 2.99
C ILE A 24 -0.01 8.34 2.14
N ILE A 25 0.58 7.63 1.17
CA ILE A 25 -0.16 6.81 0.22
C ILE A 25 -0.73 5.56 0.89
N ILE A 26 0.05 4.90 1.75
CA ILE A 26 -0.42 3.75 2.53
C ILE A 26 -1.52 4.16 3.49
N THR A 27 -1.34 5.27 4.22
CA THR A 27 -2.38 5.80 5.11
C THR A 27 -3.64 6.17 4.35
N GLY A 28 -3.52 6.86 3.22
CA GLY A 28 -4.65 7.19 2.34
C GLY A 28 -5.35 5.92 1.83
N SER A 29 -4.58 4.93 1.39
CA SER A 29 -5.11 3.65 0.90
C SER A 29 -5.86 2.86 1.98
N LEU A 30 -5.39 2.89 3.23
CA LEU A 30 -6.10 2.28 4.34
C LEU A 30 -7.37 3.08 4.67
N LEU A 31 -7.30 4.41 4.64
CA LEU A 31 -8.44 5.28 4.89
C LEU A 31 -9.55 5.05 3.86
N THR A 32 -9.25 4.89 2.57
CA THR A 32 -10.27 4.62 1.56
C THR A 32 -10.99 3.31 1.81
N VAL A 33 -10.27 2.24 2.19
CA VAL A 33 -10.90 0.95 2.53
C VAL A 33 -11.77 1.05 3.78
N LEU A 34 -11.30 1.77 4.80
CA LEU A 34 -12.08 2.00 6.02
C LEU A 34 -13.34 2.80 5.72
N VAL A 35 -13.22 3.91 5.00
CA VAL A 35 -14.34 4.75 4.58
C VAL A 35 -15.34 3.95 3.75
N ASN A 36 -14.86 3.12 2.83
CA ASN A 36 -15.73 2.25 2.05
C ASN A 36 -16.51 1.26 2.92
N ALA A 37 -15.83 0.63 3.88
CA ALA A 37 -16.42 -0.37 4.76
C ALA A 37 -17.33 0.21 5.86
N THR A 38 -17.17 1.49 6.23
CA THR A 38 -17.94 2.10 7.33
C THR A 38 -18.99 3.12 6.86
N LEU A 39 -18.67 3.97 5.90
CA LEU A 39 -19.54 5.07 5.46
C LEU A 39 -20.28 4.76 4.15
N PHE A 40 -19.77 3.82 3.36
CA PHE A 40 -20.35 3.49 2.05
C PHE A 40 -20.86 2.05 1.98
N ASP A 41 -21.24 1.47 3.13
CA ASP A 41 -21.94 0.18 3.13
C ASP A 41 -23.23 0.28 2.31
N LYS A 42 -23.40 -0.63 1.35
CA LYS A 42 -24.52 -0.61 0.41
C LYS A 42 -25.87 -0.64 1.13
N LYS A 43 -26.00 -1.43 2.20
CA LYS A 43 -27.30 -1.63 2.86
C LYS A 43 -27.68 -0.37 3.64
N GLU A 44 -26.79 0.11 4.49
CA GLU A 44 -27.06 1.31 5.30
C GLU A 44 -27.29 2.53 4.41
N ASN A 45 -26.49 2.72 3.35
CA ASN A 45 -26.71 3.83 2.42
C ASN A 45 -27.96 3.69 1.57
N THR A 46 -28.37 2.47 1.18
CA THR A 46 -29.64 2.29 0.44
C THR A 46 -30.82 2.75 1.28
N ASP A 47 -30.85 2.34 2.56
CA ASP A 47 -31.92 2.72 3.49
C ASP A 47 -31.90 4.24 3.74
N PHE A 48 -30.71 4.82 3.97
CA PHE A 48 -30.54 6.27 4.15
C PHE A 48 -31.01 7.07 2.93
N ILE A 49 -30.54 6.73 1.72
CA ILE A 49 -30.93 7.42 0.48
C ILE A 49 -32.45 7.33 0.25
N THR A 50 -33.05 6.16 0.49
CA THR A 50 -34.49 5.96 0.33
C THR A 50 -35.29 6.83 1.29
N GLN A 51 -34.86 6.91 2.55
CA GLN A 51 -35.52 7.75 3.57
C GLN A 51 -35.39 9.24 3.25
N GLU A 52 -34.19 9.72 2.90
CA GLU A 52 -33.96 11.12 2.58
C GLU A 52 -34.74 11.56 1.33
N LEU A 53 -34.77 10.74 0.29
CA LEU A 53 -35.56 11.05 -0.91
C LEU A 53 -37.07 11.04 -0.62
N LYS A 54 -37.54 10.11 0.21
CA LYS A 54 -38.93 10.09 0.67
C LYS A 54 -39.29 11.35 1.46
N ASN A 55 -38.40 11.81 2.34
CA ASN A 55 -38.57 13.05 3.10
C ASN A 55 -38.59 14.29 2.18
N ALA A 56 -37.83 14.26 1.08
CA ALA A 56 -37.83 15.30 0.05
C ALA A 56 -39.05 15.22 -0.91
N GLY A 57 -39.98 14.28 -0.71
CA GLY A 57 -41.17 14.11 -1.54
C GLY A 57 -40.94 13.29 -2.81
N ALA A 58 -39.77 12.70 -2.99
CA ALA A 58 -39.45 11.80 -4.10
C ALA A 58 -39.67 10.33 -3.69
N VAL A 59 -40.40 9.58 -4.51
CA VAL A 59 -40.56 8.13 -4.31
C VAL A 59 -39.58 7.41 -5.20
N VAL A 60 -38.58 6.78 -4.60
CA VAL A 60 -37.64 5.90 -5.30
C VAL A 60 -37.85 4.45 -4.87
N SER A 61 -37.65 3.52 -5.80
CA SER A 61 -37.60 2.10 -5.47
C SER A 61 -36.29 1.77 -4.73
N ASN A 62 -36.31 0.71 -3.91
CA ASN A 62 -35.10 0.19 -3.27
C ASN A 62 -34.01 -0.18 -4.29
N ALA A 63 -34.40 -0.61 -5.50
CA ALA A 63 -33.44 -0.91 -6.56
C ALA A 63 -32.68 0.35 -7.01
N GLN A 64 -33.39 1.45 -7.24
CA GLN A 64 -32.78 2.73 -7.64
C GLN A 64 -31.89 3.30 -6.53
N ALA A 65 -32.33 3.26 -5.27
CA ALA A 65 -31.52 3.72 -4.15
C ALA A 65 -30.24 2.87 -3.99
N ARG A 66 -30.34 1.56 -4.24
CA ARG A 66 -29.19 0.64 -4.20
C ARG A 66 -28.18 0.92 -5.31
N GLU A 67 -28.63 1.25 -6.52
CA GLU A 67 -27.73 1.65 -7.62
C GLU A 67 -26.95 2.91 -7.26
N VAL A 68 -27.60 3.91 -6.65
CA VAL A 68 -26.93 5.12 -6.18
C VAL A 68 -25.93 4.80 -5.07
N ALA A 69 -26.32 3.99 -4.07
CA ALA A 69 -25.42 3.54 -3.01
C ALA A 69 -24.18 2.82 -3.57
N HIS A 70 -24.38 1.96 -4.58
CA HIS A 70 -23.29 1.24 -5.24
C HIS A 70 -22.34 2.19 -5.98
N SER A 71 -22.86 3.23 -6.63
CA SER A 71 -22.03 4.22 -7.32
C SER A 71 -21.07 4.97 -6.37
N PHE A 72 -21.47 5.19 -5.11
CA PHE A 72 -20.58 5.78 -4.12
C PHE A 72 -19.42 4.85 -3.73
N GLU A 73 -19.71 3.56 -3.52
CA GLU A 73 -18.69 2.53 -3.29
C GLU A 73 -17.70 2.47 -4.47
N ASP A 74 -18.20 2.46 -5.70
CA ASP A 74 -17.37 2.37 -6.90
C ASP A 74 -16.41 3.56 -7.01
N LYS A 75 -16.86 4.78 -6.68
CA LYS A 75 -16.01 5.97 -6.67
C LYS A 75 -14.86 5.89 -5.66
N ILE A 76 -15.11 5.32 -4.47
CA ILE A 76 -14.07 5.15 -3.44
C ILE A 76 -13.13 4.01 -3.82
N TRP A 77 -13.64 2.94 -4.42
CA TRP A 77 -12.86 1.86 -4.98
C TRP A 77 -11.90 2.37 -6.07
N ASP A 78 -12.39 3.19 -7.02
CA ASP A 78 -11.55 3.81 -8.05
C ASP A 78 -10.42 4.66 -7.44
N LEU A 79 -10.73 5.46 -6.42
CA LEU A 79 -9.72 6.22 -5.68
C LEU A 79 -8.68 5.30 -5.03
N HIS A 80 -9.11 4.19 -4.43
CA HIS A 80 -8.22 3.19 -3.86
C HIS A 80 -7.29 2.57 -4.92
N VAL A 81 -7.83 2.26 -6.10
CA VAL A 81 -7.05 1.75 -7.24
C VAL A 81 -5.99 2.76 -7.69
N TYR A 82 -6.33 4.05 -7.80
CA TYR A 82 -5.35 5.10 -8.13
C TYR A 82 -4.22 5.21 -7.09
N LEU A 83 -4.55 5.12 -5.80
CA LEU A 83 -3.55 5.07 -4.73
C LEU A 83 -2.67 3.82 -4.85
N GLY A 84 -3.25 2.68 -5.23
CA GLY A 84 -2.53 1.45 -5.54
C GLY A 84 -1.51 1.62 -6.66
N TYR A 85 -1.88 2.25 -7.79
CA TYR A 85 -0.94 2.53 -8.87
C TYR A 85 0.22 3.43 -8.43
N PHE A 86 -0.08 4.45 -7.62
CA PHE A 86 0.96 5.32 -7.09
C PHE A 86 1.89 4.58 -6.12
N LEU A 87 1.35 3.67 -5.29
CA LEU A 87 2.13 2.81 -4.42
C LEU A 87 3.07 1.90 -5.21
N ILE A 88 2.60 1.29 -6.29
CA ILE A 88 3.41 0.46 -7.19
C ILE A 88 4.51 1.30 -7.84
N ALA A 89 4.20 2.49 -8.34
CA ALA A 89 5.20 3.40 -8.91
C ALA A 89 6.27 3.78 -7.89
N LEU A 90 5.89 4.09 -6.64
CA LEU A 90 6.82 4.36 -5.55
C LEU A 90 7.67 3.14 -5.19
N PHE A 91 7.10 1.94 -5.20
CA PHE A 91 7.80 0.70 -4.93
C PHE A 91 8.82 0.36 -6.04
N LEU A 92 8.45 0.52 -7.31
CA LEU A 92 9.37 0.37 -8.44
C LEU A 92 10.48 1.41 -8.41
N TYR A 93 10.15 2.68 -8.12
CA TYR A 93 11.16 3.72 -7.93
C TYR A 93 12.14 3.35 -6.81
N ARG A 94 11.67 2.71 -5.73
CA ARG A 94 12.54 2.21 -4.65
C ARG A 94 13.48 1.11 -5.12
N LEU A 95 12.97 0.15 -5.89
CA LEU A 95 13.78 -0.91 -6.49
C LEU A 95 14.85 -0.35 -7.41
N CYS A 96 14.50 0.63 -8.26
CA CYS A 96 15.46 1.33 -9.11
C CYS A 96 16.55 2.02 -8.27
N LEU A 97 16.18 2.79 -7.24
CA LEU A 97 17.16 3.44 -6.36
C LEU A 97 18.13 2.44 -5.71
N GLU A 98 17.64 1.28 -5.29
CA GLU A 98 18.48 0.21 -4.71
C GLU A 98 19.49 -0.36 -5.73
N MET A 99 19.12 -0.43 -7.01
CA MET A 99 20.03 -0.85 -8.09
C MET A 99 21.14 0.18 -8.37
N PHE A 100 20.82 1.47 -8.28
CA PHE A 100 21.78 2.57 -8.52
C PHE A 100 22.61 2.96 -7.28
N GLN A 101 22.31 2.42 -6.09
CA GLN A 101 23.14 2.63 -4.90
C GLN A 101 24.45 1.83 -4.96
N ARG A 102 25.57 2.45 -4.52
CA ARG A 102 26.88 1.78 -4.45
C ARG A 102 26.80 0.49 -3.63
N THR A 103 27.53 -0.54 -4.05
CA THR A 103 27.47 -1.92 -3.54
C THR A 103 27.64 -2.06 -2.02
N ASP A 104 28.36 -1.14 -1.38
CA ASP A 104 28.59 -1.01 0.06
C ASP A 104 27.38 -0.45 0.84
N GLN A 105 26.45 0.23 0.17
CA GLN A 105 25.25 0.79 0.79
C GLN A 105 23.98 -0.03 0.58
N LYS A 106 24.04 -1.05 -0.30
CA LYS A 106 22.91 -1.94 -0.61
C LYS A 106 22.37 -2.59 0.66
N PHE A 107 21.05 -2.52 0.85
CA PHE A 107 20.31 -3.09 1.96
C PHE A 107 20.58 -4.60 2.09
N TYR A 108 20.67 -5.32 0.97
CA TYR A 108 21.00 -6.76 0.96
C TYR A 108 22.35 -7.07 1.63
N ASN A 109 23.41 -6.30 1.32
CA ASN A 109 24.74 -6.52 1.88
C ASN A 109 24.79 -6.15 3.36
N LYS A 110 24.10 -5.08 3.77
CA LYS A 110 23.96 -4.70 5.18
C LYS A 110 23.14 -5.73 5.97
N LEU A 111 22.08 -6.28 5.37
CA LEU A 111 21.25 -7.32 5.99
C LEU A 111 22.05 -8.61 6.17
N LYS A 112 22.76 -9.06 5.12
CA LYS A 112 23.63 -10.26 5.16
C LYS A 112 24.76 -10.11 6.18
N HIS A 113 25.39 -8.94 6.25
CA HIS A 113 26.43 -8.67 7.25
C HIS A 113 25.87 -8.67 8.67
N THR A 114 24.72 -8.02 8.91
CA THR A 114 24.08 -7.99 10.23
C THR A 114 23.61 -9.38 10.67
N PHE A 115 23.03 -10.16 9.75
CA PHE A 115 22.58 -11.52 10.01
C PHE A 115 23.77 -12.44 10.33
N LYS A 116 24.87 -12.32 9.56
CA LYS A 116 26.12 -13.05 9.82
C LYS A 116 26.73 -12.65 11.17
N VAL A 117 26.79 -11.36 11.51
CA VAL A 117 27.29 -10.89 12.80
C VAL A 117 26.40 -11.37 13.96
N TYR A 118 25.07 -11.40 13.80
CA TYR A 118 24.17 -11.90 14.83
C TYR A 118 24.30 -13.41 15.06
N PHE A 119 24.45 -14.19 13.99
CA PHE A 119 24.57 -15.63 14.08
C PHE A 119 25.99 -16.09 14.48
N SER A 120 27.03 -15.30 14.16
CA SER A 120 28.43 -15.61 14.47
C SER A 120 28.93 -15.01 15.80
N VAL A 121 28.33 -13.94 16.33
CA VAL A 121 28.78 -13.31 17.59
C VAL A 121 27.90 -13.76 18.76
N LYS A 122 28.47 -14.62 19.61
CA LYS A 122 27.91 -15.15 20.88
C LYS A 122 27.56 -14.07 21.93
N ARG A 123 27.80 -12.77 21.65
CA ARG A 123 27.48 -11.63 22.53
C ARG A 123 26.12 -11.02 22.15
N LYS A 124 25.07 -11.54 22.79
CA LYS A 124 23.70 -10.99 22.77
C LYS A 124 23.60 -9.67 23.55
N THR A 125 24.17 -8.58 23.04
CA THR A 125 23.92 -7.24 23.61
C THR A 125 22.52 -6.76 23.22
N SER A 126 21.79 -6.09 24.12
CA SER A 126 20.42 -5.59 23.88
C SER A 126 20.30 -4.67 22.66
N ALA A 127 21.36 -3.93 22.33
CA ALA A 127 21.44 -3.07 21.16
C ALA A 127 21.36 -3.84 19.82
N ASN A 128 21.99 -5.01 19.72
CA ASN A 128 22.02 -5.81 18.49
C ASN A 128 20.66 -6.47 18.21
N LYS A 129 19.91 -6.84 19.26
CA LYS A 129 18.55 -7.39 19.12
C LYS A 129 17.58 -6.37 18.54
N LYS A 130 17.65 -5.12 19.00
CA LYS A 130 16.79 -4.02 18.51
C LYS A 130 17.03 -3.72 17.03
N ASP A 131 18.30 -3.64 16.62
CA ASP A 131 18.67 -3.37 15.22
C ASP A 131 18.17 -4.47 14.27
N LEU A 132 18.24 -5.74 14.69
CA LEU A 132 17.69 -6.86 13.91
C LEU A 132 16.18 -6.86 13.85
N LEU A 133 15.51 -6.56 14.96
CA LEU A 133 14.04 -6.46 15.00
C LEU A 133 13.56 -5.38 14.03
N ILE A 134 14.20 -4.20 14.03
CA ILE A 134 13.87 -3.11 13.09
C ILE A 134 14.06 -3.57 11.64
N LYS A 135 15.17 -4.24 11.31
CA LYS A 135 15.44 -4.74 9.95
C LYS A 135 14.48 -5.85 9.53
N LEU A 136 14.10 -6.74 10.45
CA LEU A 136 13.12 -7.79 10.22
C LEU A 136 11.73 -7.21 10.00
N LEU A 137 11.31 -6.25 10.84
CA LEU A 137 10.05 -5.55 10.68
C LEU A 137 9.99 -4.79 9.36
N TYR A 138 11.09 -4.16 8.96
CA TYR A 138 11.22 -3.52 7.65
C TYR A 138 11.03 -4.57 6.54
N LEU A 139 11.74 -5.70 6.58
CA LEU A 139 11.58 -6.77 5.59
C LEU A 139 10.14 -7.29 5.50
N LEU A 140 9.50 -7.54 6.65
CA LEU A 140 8.12 -7.97 6.73
C LEU A 140 7.17 -6.93 6.12
N PHE A 141 7.37 -5.65 6.44
CA PHE A 141 6.58 -4.55 5.90
C PHE A 141 6.67 -4.47 4.36
N TYR A 142 7.87 -4.59 3.78
CA TYR A 142 8.02 -4.63 2.32
C TYR A 142 7.43 -5.90 1.70
N GLY A 143 7.50 -7.03 2.42
CA GLY A 143 6.85 -8.28 1.99
C GLY A 143 5.34 -8.12 1.90
N LEU A 144 4.71 -7.54 2.94
CA LEU A 144 3.28 -7.25 2.95
C LEU A 144 2.89 -6.25 1.86
N LEU A 145 3.67 -5.17 1.68
CA LEU A 145 3.44 -4.21 0.60
C LEU A 145 3.50 -4.85 -0.78
N PHE A 146 4.46 -5.76 -1.00
CA PHE A 146 4.56 -6.50 -2.25
C PHE A 146 3.34 -7.38 -2.48
N VAL A 147 2.90 -8.13 -1.47
CA VAL A 147 1.69 -8.96 -1.56
C VAL A 147 0.47 -8.10 -1.85
N MET A 148 0.27 -7.00 -1.12
CA MET A 148 -0.85 -6.08 -1.31
C MET A 148 -0.88 -5.48 -2.72
N ALA A 149 0.27 -5.06 -3.23
CA ALA A 149 0.41 -4.57 -4.59
C ALA A 149 0.11 -5.65 -5.64
N ALA A 150 0.63 -6.85 -5.46
CA ALA A 150 0.39 -7.98 -6.36
C ALA A 150 -1.09 -8.39 -6.36
N THR A 151 -1.71 -8.53 -5.17
CA THR A 151 -3.12 -8.89 -5.06
C THR A 151 -4.03 -7.81 -5.63
N GLY A 152 -3.77 -6.53 -5.34
CA GLY A 152 -4.58 -5.42 -5.87
C GLY A 152 -4.49 -5.32 -7.40
N MET A 153 -3.28 -5.52 -7.94
CA MET A 153 -3.05 -5.58 -9.38
C MET A 153 -3.78 -6.77 -10.01
N SER A 154 -3.73 -7.96 -9.40
CA SER A 154 -4.46 -9.14 -9.88
C SER A 154 -5.98 -8.93 -9.90
N ILE A 155 -6.57 -8.33 -8.86
CA ILE A 155 -8.02 -8.05 -8.82
C ILE A 155 -8.40 -7.10 -9.96
N LYS A 156 -7.64 -6.00 -10.14
CA LYS A 156 -7.97 -5.02 -11.19
C LYS A 156 -7.79 -5.58 -12.59
N PHE A 157 -6.73 -6.34 -12.83
CA PHE A 157 -6.49 -6.96 -14.13
C PHE A 157 -7.43 -8.12 -14.42
N ASP A 158 -7.98 -8.82 -13.43
CA ASP A 158 -9.02 -9.83 -13.68
C ASP A 158 -10.33 -9.19 -14.18
N GLU A 159 -10.71 -8.03 -13.63
CA GLU A 159 -11.83 -7.23 -14.16
C GLU A 159 -11.57 -6.76 -15.60
N GLU A 160 -10.32 -6.35 -15.89
CA GLU A 160 -9.98 -5.65 -17.13
C GLU A 160 -9.61 -6.58 -18.29
N PHE A 161 -8.99 -7.73 -18.00
CA PHE A 161 -8.67 -8.74 -19.01
C PHE A 161 -9.74 -9.82 -19.15
N GLY A 162 -10.73 -9.90 -18.23
CA GLY A 162 -11.83 -10.86 -18.32
C GLY A 162 -11.38 -12.31 -18.52
N ILE A 163 -10.21 -12.68 -17.98
CA ILE A 163 -9.52 -13.94 -18.29
C ILE A 163 -10.40 -15.15 -17.91
N SER A 164 -11.25 -15.00 -16.89
CA SER A 164 -12.28 -16.00 -16.53
C SER A 164 -13.41 -16.11 -17.56
N LYS A 165 -13.80 -15.02 -18.21
CA LYS A 165 -14.90 -14.95 -19.19
C LYS A 165 -14.49 -15.50 -20.57
N SER A 166 -13.24 -15.32 -20.99
CA SER A 166 -12.76 -15.86 -22.27
C SER A 166 -12.41 -17.35 -22.20
N ILE A 167 -11.90 -17.84 -21.05
CA ILE A 167 -11.56 -19.26 -20.88
C ILE A 167 -12.82 -20.13 -20.73
N SER A 168 -13.88 -19.62 -20.11
CA SER A 168 -15.14 -20.37 -19.92
C SER A 168 -15.96 -20.56 -21.21
N HIS A 169 -15.81 -19.70 -22.21
CA HIS A 169 -16.47 -19.87 -23.52
C HIS A 169 -15.70 -20.75 -24.51
N SER A 170 -14.44 -21.11 -24.23
CA SER A 170 -13.62 -21.96 -25.11
C SER A 170 -13.74 -23.46 -24.81
N ILE A 171 -14.49 -23.86 -23.78
CA ILE A 171 -14.73 -25.27 -23.41
C ILE A 171 -16.19 -25.64 -23.70
N LYS A 172 -16.70 -25.28 -24.88
CA LYS A 172 -17.98 -25.78 -25.37
C LYS A 172 -17.84 -26.38 -26.75
#